data_AF-A0A6J4UNU5-F1
#
_entry.id   AF-A0A6J4UNU5-F1
#
_cell.length_a   1.000
_cell.length_b   1.000
_cell.length_c   1.000
_cell.angle_alpha   90.00
_cell.angle_beta   90.00
_cell.angle_gamma   90.00
#
_symmetry.space_group_name_H-M   'P 1'
#
loop_
_entity.id
_entity.type
_entity.pdbx_description
1 polymer ?
#
loop_
_entity_poly.entity_id
_entity_poly.type
_entity_poly.pdbx_seq_one_letter_code
_entity_poly.pdbx_strand_id
1 'polypeptide(L)'
;MSEVEVQFSRSGKPKRSIESLTVERRYANVIRLFLAGELPGFTHQRHIHVANVLRHIPYGRQLMHLGLQTMAHRHYIPDKYSAEITDRNWDRLDGTLPDPALFADLPGGANGRDEAVPSCQAAGAG
;
A
#
# COMPACT_ATOMS: atom_id res chain seq x y z
N MET A 1 4.38 -2.03 22.40
CA MET A 1 5.22 -1.40 21.36
C MET A 1 4.31 -0.47 20.56
N SER A 2 4.77 0.76 20.37
CA SER A 2 3.99 1.98 20.29
C SER A 2 3.19 2.11 18.99
N GLU A 3 1.91 2.49 19.11
CA GLU A 3 1.14 3.09 18.02
C GLU A 3 1.95 4.27 17.46
N VAL A 4 2.01 4.43 16.13
CA VAL A 4 2.65 5.62 15.54
C VAL A 4 1.83 6.82 15.96
N GLU A 5 2.24 7.47 17.05
CA GLU A 5 1.57 8.64 17.60
C GLU A 5 1.53 9.71 16.50
N VAL A 6 0.34 9.98 15.97
CA VAL A 6 0.15 10.99 14.94
C VAL A 6 0.26 12.36 15.60
N GLN A 7 1.49 12.86 15.69
CA GLN A 7 1.74 14.24 16.10
C GLN A 7 1.33 15.16 14.97
N PHE A 8 0.72 16.30 15.30
CA PHE A 8 0.34 17.30 14.31
C PHE A 8 1.34 18.45 14.30
N SER A 9 1.72 18.91 13.11
CA SER A 9 2.45 20.17 12.94
C SER A 9 1.57 21.36 13.30
N ARG A 10 2.17 22.55 13.50
CA ARG A 10 1.43 23.81 13.68
C ARG A 10 0.43 24.10 12.55
N SER A 11 0.61 23.50 11.37
CA SER A 11 -0.29 23.64 10.22
C SER A 11 -1.49 22.67 10.23
N GLY A 12 -1.64 21.84 11.26
CA GLY A 12 -2.69 20.81 11.34
C GLY A 12 -2.44 19.56 10.48
N LYS A 13 -1.29 19.48 9.80
CA LYS A 13 -0.87 18.29 9.06
C LYS A 13 -0.18 17.30 9.99
N PRO A 14 -0.41 15.98 9.82
CA PRO A 14 0.35 14.97 10.53
C PRO A 14 1.86 15.15 10.27
N LYS A 15 2.63 15.19 11.34
CA LYS A 15 4.09 15.25 11.33
C LYS A 15 4.58 13.90 10.83
N ARG A 16 5.21 13.90 9.65
CA ARG A 16 5.73 12.68 9.04
C ARG A 16 7.14 12.43 9.55
N SER A 17 7.39 11.23 10.10
CA SER A 17 8.75 10.80 10.43
C SER A 17 9.53 10.48 9.15
N ILE A 18 10.87 10.55 9.22
CA ILE A 18 11.75 10.16 8.10
C ILE A 18 11.52 8.70 7.71
N GLU A 19 11.28 7.84 8.70
CA GLU A 19 10.93 6.43 8.50
C GLU A 19 9.64 6.29 7.69
N SER A 20 8.57 6.98 8.09
CA SER A 20 7.29 6.94 7.38
C SER A 20 7.42 7.41 5.92
N LEU A 21 8.18 8.48 5.69
CA LEU A 21 8.47 8.97 4.33
C LEU A 21 9.27 7.96 3.51
N THR A 22 10.21 7.25 4.14
CA THR A 22 11.00 6.21 3.49
C THR A 22 10.12 5.03 3.08
N VAL A 23 9.26 4.56 3.98
CA VAL A 23 8.31 3.47 3.70
C VAL A 23 7.33 3.88 2.60
N GLU A 24 6.71 5.05 2.71
CA GLU A 24 5.78 5.54 1.69
C GLU A 24 6.44 5.60 0.31
N ARG A 25 7.67 6.12 0.19
CA ARG A 25 8.40 6.16 -1.08
C ARG A 25 8.72 4.76 -1.60
N ARG A 26 9.07 3.82 -0.71
CA ARG A 26 9.44 2.45 -1.07
C ARG A 26 8.25 1.65 -1.63
N TYR A 27 7.03 1.93 -1.16
CA TYR A 27 5.80 1.22 -1.55
C TYR A 27 4.76 2.12 -2.21
N ALA A 28 5.18 3.25 -2.79
CA ALA A 28 4.26 4.29 -3.28
C ALA A 28 3.24 3.75 -4.29
N ASN A 29 3.67 2.85 -5.17
CA ASN A 29 2.80 2.26 -6.19
C ASN A 29 1.86 1.20 -5.61
N VAL A 30 2.32 0.40 -4.64
CA VAL A 30 1.45 -0.53 -3.91
C VAL A 30 0.33 0.22 -3.20
N ILE A 31 0.67 1.30 -2.48
CA ILE A 31 -0.30 2.14 -1.76
C ILE A 31 -1.29 2.76 -2.75
N ARG A 32 -0.79 3.33 -3.85
CA ARG A 32 -1.63 3.93 -4.90
C ARG A 32 -2.62 2.92 -5.49
N LEU A 33 -2.12 1.76 -5.94
CA LEU A 33 -2.95 0.72 -6.56
C LEU A 33 -3.98 0.16 -5.58
N PHE A 34 -3.59 -0.06 -4.33
CA PHE A 34 -4.51 -0.50 -3.28
C PHE A 34 -5.64 0.49 -3.05
N LEU A 35 -5.33 1.77 -2.85
CA LEU A 35 -6.34 2.81 -2.62
C LEU A 35 -7.22 3.07 -3.85
N ALA A 36 -6.72 2.81 -5.06
CA ALA A 36 -7.50 2.87 -6.30
C ALA A 36 -8.41 1.64 -6.53
N GLY A 37 -8.26 0.60 -5.71
CA GLY A 37 -8.96 -0.68 -5.91
C GLY A 37 -8.37 -1.50 -7.07
N GLU A 38 -7.13 -1.22 -7.49
CA GLU A 38 -6.51 -1.74 -8.72
C GLU A 38 -5.34 -2.69 -8.44
N LEU A 39 -5.11 -3.07 -7.18
CA LEU A 39 -4.01 -3.95 -6.82
C LEU A 39 -4.28 -5.38 -7.33
N PRO A 40 -3.53 -5.88 -8.32
CA PRO A 40 -3.75 -7.21 -8.86
C PRO A 40 -3.36 -8.29 -7.83
N GLY A 41 -3.96 -9.47 -7.98
CA GLY A 41 -3.63 -10.64 -7.15
C GLY A 41 -3.88 -10.42 -5.65
N PHE A 42 -4.95 -9.71 -5.29
CA PHE A 42 -5.26 -9.36 -3.90
C PHE A 42 -5.71 -10.58 -3.07
N THR A 43 -4.72 -11.38 -2.66
CA THR A 43 -4.88 -12.51 -1.75
C THR A 43 -4.84 -12.07 -0.29
N HIS A 44 -5.24 -12.96 0.63
CA HIS A 44 -5.12 -12.70 2.07
C HIS A 44 -3.68 -12.32 2.48
N GLN A 45 -2.67 -12.95 1.87
CA GLN A 45 -1.29 -12.63 2.21
C GLN A 45 -0.84 -11.28 1.64
N ARG A 46 -1.26 -10.94 0.40
CA ARG A 46 -0.99 -9.61 -0.16
C ARG A 46 -1.70 -8.51 0.64
N HIS A 47 -2.90 -8.78 1.17
CA HIS A 47 -3.56 -7.90 2.14
C HIS A 47 -2.68 -7.68 3.38
N ILE A 48 -2.16 -8.74 4.02
CA ILE A 48 -1.31 -8.59 5.23
C ILE A 48 -0.06 -7.75 4.92
N HIS A 49 0.59 -8.00 3.78
CA HIS A 49 1.74 -7.19 3.37
C HIS A 49 1.40 -5.70 3.22
N VAL A 50 0.27 -5.38 2.59
CA VAL A 50 -0.20 -3.99 2.47
C VAL A 50 -0.51 -3.39 3.84
N ALA A 51 -1.16 -4.14 4.72
CA ALA A 51 -1.50 -3.68 6.07
C ALA A 51 -0.23 -3.39 6.90
N ASN A 52 0.79 -4.25 6.80
CA ASN A 52 2.08 -4.02 7.44
C ASN A 52 2.80 -2.79 6.88
N VAL A 53 2.73 -2.53 5.56
CA VAL A 53 3.25 -1.28 4.97
C VAL A 53 2.51 -0.06 5.54
N LEU A 54 1.19 -0.08 5.55
CA LEU A 54 0.36 1.03 6.01
C LEU A 54 0.55 1.31 7.51
N ARG A 55 0.89 0.32 8.32
CA ARG A 55 1.14 0.48 9.77
C ARG A 55 2.25 1.50 10.08
N HIS A 56 3.17 1.75 9.15
CA HIS A 56 4.26 2.74 9.28
C HIS A 56 3.89 4.14 8.76
N ILE A 57 2.65 4.34 8.32
CA ILE A 57 2.18 5.58 7.72
C ILE A 57 1.12 6.22 8.63
N PRO A 58 1.14 7.56 8.81
CA PRO A 58 0.07 8.28 9.47
C PRO A 58 -1.29 7.92 8.87
N TYR A 59 -2.25 7.64 9.74
CA TYR A 59 -3.59 7.17 9.36
C TYR A 59 -3.62 5.83 8.62
N GLY A 60 -2.59 4.99 8.79
CA GLY A 60 -2.49 3.68 8.14
C GLY A 60 -3.73 2.81 8.32
N ARG A 61 -4.31 2.79 9.53
CA ARG A 61 -5.53 2.03 9.82
C ARG A 61 -6.70 2.52 8.96
N GLN A 62 -6.94 3.83 8.94
CA GLN A 62 -8.02 4.43 8.16
C GLN A 62 -7.82 4.20 6.66
N LEU A 63 -6.59 4.30 6.17
CA LEU A 63 -6.24 3.98 4.78
C LEU A 63 -6.48 2.50 4.45
N MET A 64 -6.28 1.60 5.41
CA MET A 64 -6.58 0.18 5.25
C MET A 64 -8.09 -0.05 5.07
N HIS A 65 -8.92 0.55 5.91
CA HIS A 65 -10.37 0.49 5.77
C HIS A 65 -10.83 1.03 4.41
N LEU A 66 -10.33 2.21 4.03
CA LEU A 66 -10.67 2.83 2.75
C LEU A 66 -10.30 1.94 1.56
N GLY A 67 -9.07 1.43 1.50
CA GLY A 67 -8.64 0.58 0.39
C GLY A 67 -9.43 -0.73 0.32
N LEU A 68 -9.76 -1.36 1.46
CA LEU A 68 -10.59 -2.56 1.48
C LEU A 68 -12.03 -2.28 1.01
N GLN A 69 -12.61 -1.15 1.41
CA GLN A 69 -13.91 -0.72 0.90
C GLN A 69 -13.86 -0.50 -0.61
N THR A 70 -12.87 0.25 -1.12
CA THR A 70 -12.71 0.49 -2.56
C THR A 70 -12.55 -0.81 -3.33
N MET A 71 -11.71 -1.74 -2.86
CA MET A 71 -11.55 -3.08 -3.47
C MET A 71 -12.89 -3.83 -3.48
N ALA A 72 -13.59 -3.93 -2.34
CA ALA A 72 -14.86 -4.64 -2.24
C ALA A 72 -15.92 -4.08 -3.20
N HIS A 73 -16.01 -2.74 -3.31
CA HIS A 73 -16.91 -2.08 -4.23
C HIS A 73 -16.54 -2.33 -5.70
N ARG A 74 -15.26 -2.18 -6.07
CA ARG A 74 -14.81 -2.37 -7.46
C ARG A 74 -14.98 -3.81 -7.95
N HIS A 75 -14.91 -4.77 -7.03
CA HIS A 75 -15.16 -6.19 -7.31
C HIS A 75 -16.62 -6.62 -7.12
N TYR A 76 -17.55 -5.68 -6.92
CA TYR A 76 -18.99 -5.92 -6.77
C TYR A 76 -19.36 -6.88 -5.63
N ILE A 77 -18.58 -6.85 -4.53
CA ILE A 77 -18.75 -7.70 -3.34
C ILE A 77 -18.65 -6.88 -2.04
N PRO A 78 -19.44 -5.80 -1.89
CA PRO A 78 -19.33 -4.88 -0.74
C PRO A 78 -19.49 -5.59 0.61
N ASP A 79 -20.32 -6.63 0.69
CA ASP A 79 -20.59 -7.38 1.92
C ASP A 79 -19.38 -8.16 2.45
N LYS A 80 -18.32 -8.34 1.66
CA LYS A 80 -17.07 -8.95 2.13
C LYS A 80 -16.24 -8.01 3.01
N TYR A 81 -16.50 -6.71 2.96
CA TYR A 81 -15.85 -5.77 3.86
C TYR A 81 -16.52 -5.80 5.24
N SER A 82 -15.70 -5.94 6.28
CA SER A 82 -16.14 -5.81 7.67
C SER A 82 -15.14 -4.94 8.42
N ALA A 83 -15.64 -3.82 8.97
CA ALA A 83 -14.84 -2.92 9.78
C ALA A 83 -14.30 -3.64 11.02
N GLU A 84 -15.17 -4.38 11.73
CA GLU A 84 -14.80 -5.12 12.94
C GLU A 84 -13.68 -6.15 12.69
N ILE A 85 -13.79 -6.92 11.61
CA ILE A 85 -12.74 -7.90 11.24
C ILE A 85 -11.44 -7.18 10.88
N THR A 86 -11.53 -6.05 10.18
CA THR A 86 -10.36 -5.25 9.79
C THR A 86 -9.64 -4.73 11.03
N ASP A 87 -10.36 -4.14 11.99
CA ASP A 87 -9.79 -3.64 13.24
C ASP A 87 -9.13 -4.76 14.06
N ARG A 88 -9.83 -5.88 14.22
CA ARG A 88 -9.31 -7.03 14.98
C ARG A 88 -8.02 -7.59 14.39
N ASN A 89 -7.92 -7.64 13.06
CA ASN A 89 -6.71 -8.10 12.38
C ASN A 89 -5.61 -7.04 12.41
N TRP A 90 -5.95 -5.76 12.34
CA TRP A 90 -5.00 -4.66 12.46
C TRP A 90 -4.21 -4.72 13.76
N ASP A 91 -4.88 -5.02 14.87
CA ASP A 91 -4.25 -5.12 16.19
C ASP A 91 -3.29 -6.32 16.30
N ARG A 92 -3.42 -7.31 15.41
CA ARG A 92 -2.57 -8.52 15.36
C ARG A 92 -1.38 -8.39 14.41
N LEU A 93 -1.27 -7.30 13.67
CA LEU A 93 -0.15 -7.06 12.77
C LEU A 93 1.16 -6.92 13.56
N ASP A 94 2.19 -7.63 13.10
CA ASP A 94 3.55 -7.55 13.64
C ASP A 94 4.30 -6.30 13.15
N GLY A 95 3.82 -5.67 12.07
CA GLY A 95 4.45 -4.50 11.46
C GLY A 95 5.67 -4.83 10.62
N THR A 96 5.96 -6.11 10.35
CA THR A 96 7.11 -6.51 9.56
C THR A 96 6.97 -6.04 8.11
N LEU A 97 7.89 -5.18 7.65
CA LEU A 97 7.87 -4.69 6.28
C LEU A 97 8.15 -5.83 5.29
N PRO A 98 7.31 -6.02 4.26
CA PRO A 98 7.53 -7.04 3.24
C PRO A 98 8.72 -6.69 2.34
N ASP A 99 9.39 -7.68 1.75
CA ASP A 99 10.38 -7.41 0.70
C ASP A 99 9.70 -6.76 -0.52
N PRO A 100 10.15 -5.59 -1.01
CA PRO A 100 9.63 -4.98 -2.24
C PRO A 100 9.61 -5.91 -3.45
N ALA A 101 10.52 -6.90 -3.53
CA ALA A 101 10.55 -7.87 -4.61
C ALA A 101 9.25 -8.69 -4.71
N LEU A 102 8.48 -8.81 -3.62
CA LEU A 102 7.16 -9.46 -3.61
C LEU A 102 6.09 -8.72 -4.44
N PHE A 103 6.41 -7.49 -4.89
CA PHE A 103 5.57 -6.65 -5.73
C PHE A 103 6.20 -6.37 -7.11
N ALA A 104 7.21 -7.14 -7.51
CA ALA A 104 7.86 -7.00 -8.81
C ALA A 104 6.92 -7.33 -9.99
N ASP A 105 5.81 -8.03 -9.73
CA ASP A 105 4.74 -8.28 -10.71
C ASP A 105 3.89 -7.04 -11.03
N LEU A 106 3.98 -5.99 -10.20
CA LEU A 106 3.23 -4.76 -10.44
C LEU A 106 3.89 -3.93 -11.54
N PRO A 107 3.12 -3.23 -12.39
CA PRO A 107 3.68 -2.29 -13.33
C PRO A 107 4.41 -1.18 -12.56
N GLY A 108 5.72 -1.04 -12.79
CA GLY A 108 6.58 -0.11 -12.03
C GLY A 108 7.12 -0.65 -10.70
N GLY A 109 6.87 -1.91 -10.36
CA GLY A 109 7.30 -2.52 -9.10
C GLY A 109 6.63 -1.90 -7.87
N ALA A 110 7.24 -2.08 -6.69
CA ALA A 110 6.69 -1.61 -5.42
C ALA A 110 6.57 -0.07 -5.33
N ASN A 111 7.53 0.65 -5.92
CA ASN A 111 7.64 2.11 -5.84
C ASN A 111 7.07 2.84 -7.07
N GLY A 112 6.79 2.14 -8.17
CA GLY A 112 6.29 2.73 -9.42
C GLY A 112 7.37 3.31 -10.33
N ARG A 113 8.65 3.01 -10.06
CA ARG A 113 9.83 3.57 -10.74
C ARG A 113 10.71 2.51 -11.39
N ASP A 114 10.43 1.23 -11.21
CA ASP A 114 11.12 0.18 -11.95
C ASP A 114 10.62 0.25 -13.40
N GLU A 115 11.45 0.80 -14.29
CA GLU A 115 11.07 1.30 -15.61
C GLU A 115 10.21 0.35 -16.45
N ALA A 116 9.20 0.93 -17.11
CA ALA A 116 8.82 0.54 -18.45
C ALA A 116 10.09 0.56 -19.31
N VAL A 117 10.60 -0.62 -19.68
CA VAL A 117 11.66 -0.74 -20.69
C VAL A 117 11.21 0.01 -21.94
N PRO A 118 11.88 1.08 -22.39
CA PRO A 118 11.63 1.61 -23.71
C PRO A 118 12.12 0.56 -24.69
N SER A 119 11.20 0.00 -25.48
CA SER A 119 11.50 -0.86 -26.61
C SER A 119 12.29 -0.07 -27.66
N CYS A 120 13.60 0.08 -27.46
CA CYS A 120 14.55 0.41 -28.51
C CYS A 120 14.72 -0.82 -29.41
N GLN A 121 13.70 -1.14 -30.21
CA GLN A 121 13.95 -1.76 -31.52
C GLN A 121 14.17 -0.62 -32.51
N ALA A 122 15.41 -0.17 -32.57
CA ALA A 122 15.93 0.41 -33.79
C ALA A 122 15.92 -0.71 -34.84
N ALA A 123 14.90 -0.73 -35.69
CA ALA A 123 14.96 -1.46 -36.95
C ALA A 123 16.03 -0.76 -37.81
N GLY A 124 17.23 -1.31 -37.78
CA GLY A 124 18.28 -0.96 -38.71
C GLY A 124 18.01 -1.52 -40.10
N ALA A 125 18.55 -0.79 -41.08
CA ALA A 125 19.10 -1.28 -42.35
C ALA A 125 18.16 -2.01 -43.33
N GLY A 126 17.90 -1.31 -44.43
CA GLY A 126 17.39 -1.84 -45.70
C GLY A 126 17.40 -0.74 -46.74
#